data_AF-A0A4Q0MCJ2-F1
#
_entry.id   AF-A0A4Q0MCJ2-F1
#
_cell.length_a   1.000
_cell.length_b   1.000
_cell.length_c   1.000
_cell.angle_alpha   90.00
_cell.angle_beta   90.00
_cell.angle_gamma   90.00
#
_symmetry.space_group_name_H-M   'P 1'
#
loop_
_entity.id
_entity.type
_entity.pdbx_description
1 polymer ?
#
loop_
_entity_poly.entity_id
_entity_poly.type
_entity_poly.pdbx_seq_one_letter_code
_entity_poly.pdbx_strand_id
1 'polypeptide(L)'
;MASEKPLNSQLRLRVFAGPNGSGKSTVIKSIRESESSGRLIDLGTYVNADDIACSLADDEFSFETYDLKPISQEFFDFAEKSGLISSQFT
;
A
#
# COMPACT_ATOMS: atom_id res chain seq x y z
N MET A 1 28.23 1.86 -13.16
CA MET A 1 27.55 3.05 -13.72
C MET A 1 26.11 2.99 -13.23
N ALA A 2 25.74 3.86 -12.28
CA ALA A 2 24.38 3.89 -11.75
C ALA A 2 23.48 4.57 -12.79
N SER A 3 22.48 3.84 -13.29
CA SER A 3 21.48 4.40 -14.20
C SER A 3 20.67 5.43 -13.42
N GLU A 4 20.76 6.70 -13.79
CA GLU A 4 19.94 7.77 -13.23
C GLU A 4 18.45 7.43 -13.40
N LYS A 5 17.70 7.56 -12.30
CA LYS A 5 16.26 7.34 -12.25
C LYS A 5 15.61 8.45 -13.11
N PRO A 6 14.82 8.11 -14.15
CA PRO A 6 14.33 9.12 -15.09
C PRO A 6 13.46 10.18 -14.41
N LEU A 7 13.72 11.44 -14.78
CA LEU A 7 13.22 12.70 -14.22
C LEU A 7 11.74 13.00 -14.56
N ASN A 8 10.88 12.00 -14.60
CA ASN A 8 9.44 12.20 -14.74
C ASN A 8 8.69 11.18 -13.88
N SER A 9 8.70 11.39 -12.55
CA SER A 9 7.98 10.54 -11.61
C SER A 9 6.72 11.24 -11.12
N GLN A 10 5.75 11.42 -12.01
CA GLN A 10 4.41 11.76 -11.54
C GLN A 10 3.97 10.65 -10.58
N LEU A 11 3.68 11.00 -9.33
CA LEU A 11 3.22 10.03 -8.33
C LEU A 11 1.84 9.51 -8.76
N ARG A 12 1.67 8.18 -8.71
CA ARG A 12 0.45 7.50 -9.18
C ARG A 12 -0.17 6.70 -8.06
N LEU A 13 -1.37 7.08 -7.64
CA LEU A 13 -2.25 6.24 -6.85
C LEU A 13 -3.13 5.41 -7.82
N ARG A 14 -3.16 4.09 -7.63
CA ARG A 14 -4.00 3.17 -8.42
C ARG A 14 -5.02 2.53 -7.48
N VAL A 15 -6.29 2.71 -7.77
CA VAL A 15 -7.39 2.13 -7.00
C VAL A 15 -8.04 1.02 -7.82
N PHE A 16 -8.03 -0.19 -7.29
CA PHE A 16 -8.74 -1.34 -7.86
C PHE A 16 -10.08 -1.49 -7.14
N ALA A 17 -11.15 -1.04 -7.77
CA ALA A 17 -12.51 -1.05 -7.18
C ALA A 17 -13.42 -2.08 -7.88
N GLY A 18 -14.39 -2.61 -7.14
CA GLY A 18 -15.36 -3.59 -7.64
C GLY A 18 -16.00 -4.40 -6.51
N PRO A 19 -17.11 -5.11 -6.76
CA PRO A 19 -17.80 -5.92 -5.75
C PRO A 19 -16.94 -7.03 -5.14
N ASN A 20 -17.34 -7.58 -4.00
CA ASN A 20 -16.70 -8.76 -3.44
C ASN A 20 -16.82 -9.94 -4.41
N GLY A 21 -15.74 -10.72 -4.55
CA GLY A 21 -15.67 -11.81 -5.52
C GLY A 21 -15.43 -11.39 -6.98
N SER A 22 -15.29 -10.09 -7.30
CA SER A 22 -15.07 -9.63 -8.68
C SER A 22 -13.66 -9.85 -9.25
N GLY A 23 -12.79 -10.60 -8.54
CA GLY A 23 -11.43 -10.92 -9.01
C GLY A 23 -10.38 -9.83 -8.85
N LYS A 24 -10.62 -8.78 -8.04
CA LYS A 24 -9.67 -7.66 -7.84
C LYS A 24 -8.27 -8.15 -7.45
N SER A 25 -8.18 -9.00 -6.43
CA SER A 25 -6.90 -9.56 -5.96
C SER A 25 -6.23 -10.43 -7.04
N THR A 26 -7.01 -11.15 -7.84
CA THR A 26 -6.52 -11.94 -8.97
C THR A 26 -5.86 -11.06 -10.03
N VAL A 27 -6.50 -9.94 -10.39
CA VAL A 27 -5.95 -8.99 -11.36
C VAL A 27 -4.63 -8.40 -10.83
N ILE A 28 -4.59 -7.96 -9.57
CA ILE A 28 -3.38 -7.39 -8.97
C ILE A 28 -2.24 -8.40 -8.98
N LYS A 29 -2.50 -9.65 -8.59
CA LYS A 29 -1.53 -10.75 -8.65
C LYS A 29 -1.00 -10.96 -10.07
N SER A 30 -1.90 -11.08 -11.05
CA SER A 30 -1.51 -11.29 -12.46
C SER A 30 -0.64 -10.16 -13.00
N ILE A 31 -0.91 -8.90 -12.63
CA ILE A 31 -0.12 -7.75 -13.10
C ILE A 31 1.26 -7.75 -12.45
N ARG A 32 1.36 -8.08 -11.16
CA ARG A 32 2.64 -8.17 -10.44
C ARG A 32 3.55 -9.29 -10.96
N GLU A 33 2.95 -10.37 -11.45
CA GLU A 33 3.65 -11.49 -12.09
C GLU A 33 3.90 -11.26 -13.59
N SER A 34 3.34 -10.20 -14.18
CA SER A 34 3.50 -9.88 -15.60
C SER A 34 4.79 -9.10 -15.86
N GLU A 35 5.40 -9.40 -17.01
CA GLU A 35 6.56 -8.70 -17.52
C GLU A 35 6.20 -7.85 -18.74
N SER A 36 6.80 -6.66 -18.83
CA SER A 36 6.74 -5.79 -20.01
C SER A 36 8.15 -5.34 -20.36
N SER A 37 8.58 -5.55 -21.60
CA SER A 37 9.92 -5.18 -22.08
C SER A 37 11.05 -5.76 -21.22
N GLY A 38 10.88 -7.00 -20.74
CA GLY A 38 11.87 -7.72 -19.93
C GLY A 38 12.00 -7.24 -18.47
N ARG A 39 11.00 -6.52 -17.95
CA ARG A 39 10.93 -6.09 -16.55
C ARG A 39 9.55 -6.33 -15.97
N LEU A 40 9.48 -6.69 -14.69
CA LEU A 40 8.22 -6.77 -13.96
C LEU A 40 7.52 -5.41 -13.96
N ILE A 41 6.20 -5.43 -14.03
CA ILE A 41 5.39 -4.22 -13.94
C ILE A 41 5.44 -3.68 -12.51
N ASP A 42 6.04 -2.51 -12.34
CA ASP A 42 6.08 -1.80 -11.06
C ASP A 42 4.75 -1.07 -10.78
N LEU A 43 4.00 -1.60 -9.81
CA LEU A 43 2.77 -0.98 -9.30
C LEU A 43 3.01 -0.09 -8.07
N GLY A 44 4.23 -0.08 -7.52
CA GLY A 44 4.56 0.52 -6.23
C GLY A 44 4.02 -0.27 -5.04
N THR A 45 3.93 0.42 -3.90
CA THR A 45 3.43 -0.12 -2.63
C THR A 45 1.98 -0.55 -2.77
N TYR A 46 1.70 -1.81 -2.41
CA TYR A 46 0.35 -2.34 -2.36
C TYR A 46 -0.18 -2.25 -0.94
N VAL A 47 -1.41 -1.78 -0.81
CA VAL A 47 -2.09 -1.62 0.48
C VAL A 47 -3.48 -2.25 0.34
N ASN A 48 -3.81 -3.13 1.27
CA ASN A 48 -5.12 -3.77 1.40
C ASN A 48 -5.48 -3.83 2.89
N ALA A 49 -6.71 -3.45 3.24
CA ALA A 49 -7.15 -3.38 4.63
C ALA A 49 -7.35 -4.78 5.26
N ASP A 50 -7.84 -5.75 4.49
CA ASP A 50 -8.06 -7.13 4.96
C ASP A 50 -6.71 -7.80 5.26
N ASP A 51 -5.70 -7.61 4.40
CA ASP A 51 -4.35 -8.15 4.61
C ASP A 51 -3.71 -7.54 5.86
N ILE A 52 -3.86 -6.22 6.08
CA ILE A 52 -3.38 -5.55 7.30
C ILE A 52 -4.07 -6.12 8.53
N ALA A 53 -5.39 -6.33 8.48
CA ALA A 53 -6.16 -6.89 9.60
C ALA A 53 -5.70 -8.32 9.94
N CYS A 54 -5.45 -9.16 8.93
CA CYS A 54 -4.89 -10.50 9.12
C CYS A 54 -3.50 -10.43 9.77
N SER A 55 -2.57 -9.62 9.25
CA SER A 55 -1.23 -9.48 9.83
C SER A 55 -1.23 -8.93 11.26
N LEU A 56 -2.18 -8.06 11.59
CA LEU A 56 -2.37 -7.59 12.97
C LEU A 56 -2.89 -8.70 13.89
N ALA A 57 -3.81 -9.54 13.41
CA ALA A 57 -4.35 -10.65 14.19
C ALA A 57 -3.31 -11.73 14.49
N ASP A 58 -2.34 -11.89 13.58
CA ASP A 58 -1.25 -12.87 13.70
C ASP A 58 0.01 -12.30 14.38
N ASP A 59 -0.02 -11.06 14.89
CA ASP A 59 1.14 -10.33 15.46
C ASP A 59 2.35 -10.19 14.49
N GLU A 60 2.09 -10.23 13.17
CA GLU A 60 3.11 -10.15 12.11
C GLU A 60 3.18 -8.78 11.40
N PHE A 61 2.31 -7.83 11.78
CA PHE A 61 2.28 -6.52 11.13
C PHE A 61 3.58 -5.73 11.38
N SER A 62 4.14 -5.18 10.29
CA SER A 62 5.27 -4.25 10.33
C SER A 62 5.12 -3.15 9.29
N PHE A 63 5.44 -1.91 9.69
CA PHE A 63 5.51 -0.76 8.78
C PHE A 63 6.62 -0.90 7.73
N GLU A 64 7.65 -1.72 8.00
CA GLU A 64 8.76 -1.92 7.07
C GLU A 64 8.30 -2.59 5.76
N THR A 65 7.20 -3.36 5.78
CA THR A 65 6.55 -3.94 4.59
C THR A 65 6.12 -2.88 3.57
N TYR A 66 5.97 -1.63 4.02
CA TYR A 66 5.57 -0.49 3.20
C TYR A 66 6.71 0.53 3.00
N ASP A 67 7.96 0.14 3.30
CA ASP A 67 9.14 1.02 3.32
C ASP A 67 8.97 2.21 4.29
N LEU A 68 8.20 2.03 5.37
CA LEU A 68 7.94 3.05 6.38
C LEU A 68 8.67 2.74 7.69
N LYS A 69 9.22 3.77 8.32
CA LYS A 69 9.81 3.72 9.67
C LYS A 69 9.28 4.88 10.51
N PRO A 70 7.99 4.86 10.89
CA PRO A 70 7.38 5.96 11.61
C PRO A 70 7.95 6.06 13.02
N ILE A 71 8.09 7.29 13.51
CA ILE A 71 8.33 7.55 14.93
C ILE A 71 6.98 7.43 15.63
N SER A 72 6.93 6.73 16.78
CA SER A 72 5.67 6.47 17.49
C SER A 72 4.85 7.73 17.73
N GLN A 73 5.50 8.83 18.14
CA GLN A 73 4.81 10.10 18.37
C GLN A 73 4.17 10.66 17.09
N GLU A 74 4.87 10.63 15.96
CA GLU A 74 4.34 11.13 14.69
C GLU A 74 3.14 10.31 14.21
N PHE A 75 3.19 9.00 14.44
CA PHE A 75 2.08 8.11 14.13
C PHE A 75 0.84 8.44 14.98
N PHE A 76 1.00 8.59 16.30
CA PHE A 76 -0.12 8.95 17.19
C PHE A 76 -0.69 10.33 16.85
N ASP A 77 0.18 11.33 16.63
CA ASP A 77 -0.22 12.68 16.24
C ASP A 77 -1.01 12.67 14.91
N PHE A 78 -0.57 11.88 13.94
CA PHE A 78 -1.27 11.72 12.67
C PHE A 78 -2.62 11.05 12.87
N ALA A 79 -2.67 9.97 13.65
CA ALA A 79 -3.88 9.20 13.86
C ALA A 79 -4.96 10.00 14.62
N GLU A 80 -4.56 10.78 15.62
CA GLU A 80 -5.45 11.70 16.35
C GLU A 80 -6.01 12.80 15.43
N LYS A 81 -5.15 13.42 14.61
CA LYS A 81 -5.56 14.46 13.65
C LYS A 81 -6.39 13.92 12.47
N SER A 82 -6.29 12.62 12.16
CA SER A 82 -6.97 12.02 11.01
C SER A 82 -8.49 11.97 11.15
N GLY A 83 -9.03 12.14 12.36
CA GLY A 83 -10.44 11.95 12.65
C GLY A 83 -10.91 10.49 12.66
N LEU A 84 -10.04 9.53 12.31
CA LEU A 84 -10.36 8.10 12.27
C LEU A 84 -10.37 7.45 13.66
N ILE A 85 -9.69 8.05 14.65
CA ILE A 85 -9.57 7.52 16.03
C ILE A 85 -10.40 8.34 17.03
N SER A 86 -10.87 9.54 16.67
CA SER A 86 -11.72 10.32 17.57
C SER A 86 -13.09 9.68 17.77
N SER A 87 -13.60 9.71 18.99
CA SER A 87 -14.90 9.13 19.39
C SER A 87 -16.14 9.77 18.75
N GLN A 88 -15.98 10.78 17.89
CA GLN A 88 -17.08 11.40 17.15
C GLN A 88 -16.75 11.38 15.65
N PHE A 89 -17.39 10.46 14.92
CA PHE A 89 -17.63 10.69 13.48
C PHE A 89 -18.57 11.88 13.39
N THR A 90 -18.06 13.04 12.98
CA THR A 90 -18.90 14.22 12.72
C THR A 90 -19.03 14.41 11.21
#